data_AF-A0A1F3SER2-F1
#
_entry.id   AF-A0A1F3SER2-F1
#
_cell.length_a   1.000
_cell.length_b   1.000
_cell.length_c   1.000
_cell.angle_alpha   90.00
_cell.angle_beta   90.00
_cell.angle_gamma   90.00
#
_symmetry.space_group_name_H-M   'P 1'
#
loop_
_entity.id
_entity.type
_entity.pdbx_description
1 polymer ?
#
loop_
_entity_poly.entity_id
_entity_poly.type
_entity_poly.pdbx_seq_one_letter_code
_entity_poly.pdbx_strand_id
1 'polypeptide(L)'
;MKSLATFLLTSFFIVSVAQATPGLNKTFLEAYPQLKGTALEGCSSCHMPIKEDFLNSYALALKAQKMNFQAVEQEDSDKDGVINITEIANLTSPGSQSPREEHFVFSNKMGNVTFNHEAHYTDAKYGISGQCVPCHGKGEGVFTRAFDDAVSVKDLAHNICKTCHTNSGNPAAPTLCKSCHVK
;
A
#
# COMPACT_ATOMS: atom_id res chain seq x y z
N MET A 1 46.17 -53.91 -6.11
CA MET A 1 45.61 -52.72 -5.44
C MET A 1 44.47 -52.20 -6.30
N LYS A 2 43.21 -52.41 -5.90
CA LYS A 2 42.02 -51.95 -6.64
C LYS A 2 41.48 -50.70 -5.94
N SER A 3 41.60 -49.54 -6.59
CA SER A 3 41.03 -48.28 -6.08
C SER A 3 39.51 -48.30 -6.23
N LEU A 4 38.81 -48.13 -5.11
CA LEU A 4 37.37 -47.94 -5.04
C LEU A 4 37.10 -46.43 -5.13
N ALA A 5 36.59 -45.96 -6.26
CA ALA A 5 36.19 -44.56 -6.44
C ALA A 5 34.74 -44.39 -5.94
N THR A 6 34.57 -43.83 -4.75
CA THR A 6 33.27 -43.48 -4.18
C THR A 6 32.79 -42.16 -4.81
N PHE A 7 31.79 -42.24 -5.68
CA PHE A 7 31.11 -41.07 -6.25
C PHE A 7 30.08 -40.55 -5.24
N LEU A 8 30.37 -39.42 -4.59
CA LEU A 8 29.47 -38.76 -3.65
C LEU A 8 28.45 -37.93 -4.45
N LEU A 9 27.26 -38.47 -4.68
CA LEU A 9 26.16 -37.79 -5.38
C LEU A 9 25.54 -36.73 -4.45
N THR A 10 26.00 -35.49 -4.55
CA THR A 10 25.45 -34.36 -3.78
C THR A 10 24.14 -33.92 -4.43
N SER A 11 23.01 -34.28 -3.81
CA SER A 11 21.69 -33.79 -4.22
C SER A 11 21.55 -32.31 -3.87
N PHE A 12 21.57 -31.46 -4.89
CA PHE A 12 21.21 -30.04 -4.78
C PHE A 12 19.69 -29.94 -4.64
N PHE A 13 19.20 -29.65 -3.43
CA PHE A 13 17.81 -29.26 -3.20
C PHE A 13 17.61 -27.84 -3.74
N ILE A 14 16.95 -27.73 -4.90
CA ILE A 14 16.50 -26.44 -5.42
C ILE A 14 15.31 -26.01 -4.55
N VAL A 15 15.58 -25.14 -3.57
CA VAL A 15 14.53 -24.50 -2.78
C VAL A 15 13.82 -23.50 -3.70
N SER A 16 12.67 -23.91 -4.24
CA SER A 16 11.79 -22.98 -4.96
C SER A 16 11.18 -22.04 -3.93
N VAL A 17 11.69 -20.81 -3.86
CA VAL A 17 11.03 -19.73 -3.12
C VAL A 17 9.75 -19.36 -3.86
N ALA A 18 8.62 -19.84 -3.35
CA ALA A 18 7.31 -19.39 -3.79
C ALA A 18 7.14 -17.91 -3.39
N GLN A 19 7.46 -17.00 -4.31
CA GLN A 19 7.14 -15.58 -4.17
C GLN A 19 5.70 -15.34 -4.63
N ALA A 20 4.87 -14.79 -3.75
CA ALA A 20 3.56 -14.26 -4.10
C ALA A 20 3.70 -13.12 -5.14
N THR A 21 2.82 -12.99 -6.12
CA THR A 21 2.99 -13.70 -7.41
C THR A 21 3.35 -12.69 -8.53
N PRO A 22 4.37 -12.95 -9.37
CA PRO A 22 4.69 -12.14 -10.57
C PRO A 22 3.57 -12.04 -11.62
N GLY A 23 2.49 -12.83 -11.49
CA GLY A 23 1.47 -13.02 -12.52
C GLY A 23 0.65 -11.77 -12.84
N LEU A 24 0.06 -11.13 -11.82
CA LEU A 24 -0.81 -9.97 -12.05
C LEU A 24 -0.03 -8.74 -12.53
N ASN A 25 1.16 -8.50 -11.96
CA ASN A 25 2.03 -7.42 -12.46
C ASN A 25 2.45 -7.68 -13.91
N LYS A 26 2.77 -8.93 -14.26
CA LYS A 26 3.04 -9.28 -15.66
C LYS A 26 1.85 -8.97 -16.56
N THR A 27 0.63 -9.37 -16.19
CA THR A 27 -0.58 -9.05 -16.98
C THR A 27 -0.84 -7.54 -17.05
N PHE A 28 -0.56 -6.80 -15.97
CA PHE A 28 -0.66 -5.35 -15.95
C PHE A 28 0.33 -4.69 -16.93
N LEU A 29 1.58 -5.14 -16.97
CA LEU A 29 2.60 -4.67 -17.93
C LEU A 29 2.36 -5.16 -19.36
N GLU A 30 1.61 -6.25 -19.56
CA GLU A 30 1.15 -6.69 -20.88
C GLU A 30 0.01 -5.79 -21.39
N ALA A 31 -0.91 -5.40 -20.50
CA ALA A 31 -1.99 -4.45 -20.81
C ALA A 31 -1.45 -3.02 -21.03
N TYR A 32 -0.44 -2.62 -20.28
CA TYR A 32 0.13 -1.27 -20.30
C TYR A 32 1.68 -1.31 -20.43
N PRO A 33 2.23 -1.64 -21.62
CA PRO A 33 3.67 -1.81 -21.80
C PRO A 33 4.51 -0.57 -21.51
N GLN A 34 3.92 0.62 -21.57
CA GLN A 34 4.57 1.89 -21.29
C GLN A 34 4.96 2.07 -19.82
N LEU A 35 4.43 1.24 -18.91
CA LEU A 35 4.72 1.35 -17.47
C LEU A 35 6.07 0.76 -17.06
N LYS A 36 6.74 0.02 -17.96
CA LYS A 36 8.06 -0.56 -17.68
C LYS A 36 9.09 0.53 -17.36
N GLY A 37 9.80 0.37 -16.25
CA GLY A 37 10.77 1.31 -15.69
C GLY A 37 10.15 2.47 -14.93
N THR A 38 8.83 2.49 -14.72
CA THR A 38 8.12 3.59 -14.04
C THR A 38 7.74 3.20 -12.60
N ALA A 39 7.31 4.18 -11.80
CA ALA A 39 6.81 3.92 -10.44
C ALA A 39 5.60 2.96 -10.42
N LEU A 40 4.83 2.89 -11.52
CA LEU A 40 3.69 1.99 -11.63
C LEU A 40 4.06 0.55 -12.03
N GLU A 41 5.33 0.24 -12.33
CA GLU A 41 5.82 -1.14 -12.54
C GLU A 41 5.89 -1.95 -11.22
N GLY A 42 5.55 -1.33 -10.09
CA GLY A 42 5.59 -1.93 -8.76
C GLY A 42 4.25 -2.45 -8.24
N CYS A 43 4.32 -3.04 -7.06
CA CYS A 43 3.14 -3.46 -6.30
C CYS A 43 2.29 -2.26 -5.83
N SER A 44 2.87 -1.05 -5.74
CA SER A 44 2.20 0.20 -5.33
C SER A 44 0.99 0.58 -6.17
N SER A 45 0.96 0.16 -7.45
CA SER A 45 -0.20 0.36 -8.34
C SER A 45 -1.49 -0.28 -7.80
N CYS A 46 -1.38 -1.38 -7.04
CA CYS A 46 -2.53 -2.12 -6.50
C CYS A 46 -2.53 -2.19 -4.96
N HIS A 47 -1.37 -2.07 -4.33
CA HIS A 47 -1.18 -2.28 -2.91
C HIS A 47 -0.83 -0.99 -2.21
N MET A 48 -1.61 -0.66 -1.19
CA MET A 48 -1.35 0.49 -0.35
C MET A 48 -1.73 0.20 1.11
N PRO A 49 -0.75 0.03 2.03
CA PRO A 49 0.70 0.04 1.78
C PRO A 49 1.15 -1.11 0.87
N ILE A 50 2.40 -1.10 0.42
CA ILE A 50 3.03 -2.12 -0.42
C ILE A 50 3.25 -3.40 0.40
N LYS A 51 2.15 -4.06 0.75
CA LYS A 51 2.10 -5.28 1.55
C LYS A 51 0.96 -6.16 1.05
N GLU A 52 1.19 -7.47 1.08
CA GLU A 52 0.17 -8.45 0.74
C GLU A 52 -1.11 -8.23 1.57
N ASP A 53 -2.27 -8.46 0.95
CA ASP A 53 -3.61 -8.23 1.49
C ASP A 53 -4.01 -6.77 1.78
N PHE A 54 -3.12 -5.80 1.52
CA PHE A 54 -3.49 -4.39 1.57
C PHE A 54 -3.82 -3.88 0.17
N LEU A 55 -5.08 -3.55 -0.07
CA LEU A 55 -5.55 -3.12 -1.40
C LEU A 55 -5.92 -1.64 -1.38
N ASN A 56 -5.50 -0.94 -2.44
CA ASN A 56 -5.95 0.43 -2.72
C ASN A 56 -7.28 0.44 -3.49
N SER A 57 -7.84 1.63 -3.73
CA SER A 57 -9.13 1.79 -4.39
C SER A 57 -9.19 1.14 -5.78
N TYR A 58 -8.11 1.28 -6.57
CA TYR A 58 -7.98 0.65 -7.90
C TYR A 58 -7.99 -0.87 -7.85
N ALA A 59 -7.25 -1.47 -6.92
CA ALA A 59 -7.23 -2.92 -6.78
C ALA A 59 -8.56 -3.49 -6.29
N LEU A 60 -9.30 -2.74 -5.47
CA LEU A 60 -10.66 -3.11 -5.08
C LEU A 60 -11.61 -3.10 -6.30
N ALA A 61 -11.51 -2.08 -7.16
CA ALA A 61 -12.25 -2.03 -8.42
C ALA A 61 -11.89 -3.20 -9.35
N LEU A 62 -10.59 -3.47 -9.56
CA LEU A 62 -10.13 -4.61 -10.34
C LEU A 62 -10.65 -5.93 -9.79
N LYS A 63 -10.60 -6.12 -8.48
CA LYS A 63 -11.11 -7.33 -7.82
C LYS A 63 -12.61 -7.51 -8.07
N ALA A 64 -13.40 -6.43 -8.02
CA ALA A 64 -14.82 -6.47 -8.36
C ALA A 64 -15.06 -6.88 -9.83
N GLN A 65 -14.17 -6.46 -10.74
CA GLN A 65 -14.19 -6.83 -12.16
C GLN A 65 -13.42 -8.11 -12.50
N LYS A 66 -13.10 -8.96 -11.51
CA LYS A 66 -12.35 -10.22 -11.71
C LYS A 66 -11.00 -10.02 -12.42
N MET A 67 -10.30 -8.95 -12.08
CA MET A 67 -9.00 -8.53 -12.63
C MET A 67 -9.05 -8.15 -14.12
N ASN A 68 -10.19 -7.64 -14.60
CA ASN A 68 -10.32 -7.07 -15.94
C ASN A 68 -9.87 -5.60 -15.93
N PHE A 69 -8.67 -5.33 -16.43
CA PHE A 69 -8.10 -3.97 -16.49
C PHE A 69 -8.94 -3.03 -17.35
N GLN A 70 -9.38 -3.46 -18.53
CA GLN A 70 -10.18 -2.64 -19.44
C GLN A 70 -11.54 -2.27 -18.84
N ALA A 71 -12.13 -3.14 -18.02
CA ALA A 71 -13.40 -2.88 -17.38
C ALA A 71 -13.36 -1.71 -16.38
N VAL A 72 -12.19 -1.45 -15.77
CA VAL A 72 -12.03 -0.36 -14.79
C VAL A 72 -11.39 0.90 -15.39
N GLU A 73 -10.92 0.90 -16.64
CA GLU A 73 -10.21 2.04 -17.25
C GLU A 73 -10.97 3.38 -17.17
N GLN A 74 -12.30 3.32 -17.28
CA GLN A 74 -13.19 4.49 -17.26
C GLN A 74 -13.73 4.82 -15.86
N GLU A 75 -13.34 4.04 -14.85
CA GLU A 75 -13.64 4.36 -13.46
C GLU A 75 -12.62 5.41 -12.95
N ASP A 76 -13.08 6.30 -12.09
CA ASP A 76 -12.25 7.12 -11.19
C ASP A 76 -12.28 6.38 -9.85
N SER A 77 -11.25 5.58 -9.54
CA SER A 77 -11.33 4.63 -8.41
C SER A 77 -11.20 5.32 -7.06
N ASP A 78 -10.31 6.29 -6.95
CA ASP A 78 -9.99 7.01 -5.70
C ASP A 78 -10.73 8.36 -5.56
N LYS A 79 -11.59 8.68 -6.53
CA LYS A 79 -12.50 9.84 -6.53
C LYS A 79 -11.75 11.17 -6.53
N ASP A 80 -10.58 11.22 -7.17
CA ASP A 80 -9.78 12.43 -7.31
C ASP A 80 -10.20 13.30 -8.50
N GLY A 81 -11.11 12.80 -9.35
CA GLY A 81 -11.65 13.47 -10.53
C GLY A 81 -10.94 13.10 -11.84
N VAL A 82 -9.97 12.20 -11.80
CA VAL A 82 -9.27 11.66 -12.97
C VAL A 82 -9.62 10.18 -13.10
N ILE A 83 -9.88 9.71 -14.33
CA ILE A 83 -10.16 8.28 -14.56
C ILE A 83 -8.86 7.47 -14.62
N ASN A 84 -8.94 6.21 -14.23
CA ASN A 84 -7.80 5.28 -14.11
C ASN A 84 -6.90 5.27 -15.36
N ILE A 85 -7.47 5.21 -16.57
CA ILE A 85 -6.65 5.15 -17.80
C ILE A 85 -5.88 6.45 -18.06
N THR A 86 -6.45 7.60 -17.70
CA THR A 86 -5.77 8.89 -17.82
C THR A 86 -4.60 8.96 -16.86
N GLU A 87 -4.77 8.46 -15.63
CA GLU A 87 -3.70 8.40 -14.64
C GLU A 87 -2.59 7.43 -15.03
N ILE A 88 -2.94 6.22 -15.46
CA ILE A 88 -1.99 5.22 -15.96
C ILE A 88 -1.18 5.78 -17.15
N ALA A 89 -1.83 6.52 -18.07
CA ALA A 89 -1.14 7.17 -19.18
C ALA A 89 -0.21 8.31 -18.73
N ASN A 90 -0.56 9.00 -17.64
CA ASN A 90 0.22 10.10 -17.05
C ASN A 90 1.22 9.64 -15.98
N LEU A 91 1.35 8.33 -15.75
CA LEU A 91 2.20 7.74 -14.71
C LEU A 91 1.84 8.21 -13.28
N THR A 92 0.56 8.45 -13.02
CA THR A 92 0.01 8.74 -11.68
C THR A 92 -0.76 7.54 -11.12
N SER A 93 -1.07 7.57 -9.83
CA SER A 93 -1.60 6.41 -9.08
C SER A 93 -3.12 6.28 -9.26
N PRO A 94 -3.64 5.26 -9.97
CA PRO A 94 -5.07 5.12 -10.23
C PRO A 94 -5.94 4.76 -9.02
N GLY A 95 -5.33 4.59 -7.84
CA GLY A 95 -5.99 4.09 -6.64
C GLY A 95 -5.62 4.84 -5.37
N SER A 96 -5.03 6.03 -5.49
CA SER A 96 -4.64 6.84 -4.36
C SER A 96 -4.44 8.30 -4.77
N GLN A 97 -5.05 9.21 -4.01
CA GLN A 97 -4.87 10.66 -4.16
C GLN A 97 -3.42 11.12 -3.86
N SER A 98 -2.57 10.22 -3.38
CA SER A 98 -1.16 10.51 -3.12
C SER A 98 -0.29 10.24 -4.34
N PRO A 99 0.56 11.20 -4.75
CA PRO A 99 1.56 10.98 -5.79
C PRO A 99 2.79 10.20 -5.28
N ARG A 100 2.81 9.79 -4.01
CA ARG A 100 3.93 9.10 -3.37
C ARG A 100 3.49 7.75 -2.85
N GLU A 101 4.28 6.73 -3.13
CA GLU A 101 4.15 5.41 -2.55
C GLU A 101 4.15 5.49 -1.01
N GLU A 102 3.42 4.58 -0.35
CA GLU A 102 3.31 4.50 1.12
C GLU A 102 2.71 5.74 1.81
N HIS A 103 2.31 6.79 1.06
CA HIS A 103 1.72 8.00 1.63
C HIS A 103 0.23 8.01 1.39
N PHE A 104 -0.57 8.06 2.44
CA PHE A 104 -2.02 8.16 2.39
C PHE A 104 -2.42 9.62 2.50
N VAL A 105 -3.46 10.04 1.78
CA VAL A 105 -4.04 11.38 1.90
C VAL A 105 -5.47 11.24 2.39
N PHE A 106 -5.72 11.74 3.60
CA PHE A 106 -7.08 11.80 4.15
C PHE A 106 -7.62 13.22 4.01
N SER A 107 -8.49 13.41 3.03
CA SER A 107 -9.06 14.72 2.68
C SER A 107 -10.34 15.01 3.48
N ASN A 108 -10.46 16.23 4.04
CA ASN A 108 -11.71 16.72 4.62
C ASN A 108 -11.77 18.26 4.67
N LYS A 109 -12.90 18.81 5.15
CA LYS A 109 -13.14 20.27 5.21
C LYS A 109 -12.12 21.10 6.02
N MET A 110 -11.33 20.47 6.90
CA MET A 110 -10.28 21.16 7.66
C MET A 110 -8.95 21.24 6.90
N GLY A 111 -8.76 20.39 5.88
CA GLY A 111 -7.51 20.21 5.16
C GLY A 111 -7.11 18.73 5.10
N ASN A 112 -6.10 18.46 4.28
CA ASN A 112 -5.55 17.14 4.04
C ASN A 112 -4.65 16.72 5.19
N VAL A 113 -4.71 15.43 5.55
CA VAL A 113 -3.74 14.79 6.44
C VAL A 113 -2.96 13.78 5.60
N THR A 114 -1.65 14.00 5.47
CA THR A 114 -0.76 13.04 4.82
C THR A 114 -0.16 12.10 5.87
N PHE A 115 -0.27 10.80 5.65
CA PHE A 115 0.29 9.77 6.51
C PHE A 115 1.29 8.92 5.75
N ASN A 116 2.57 8.92 6.15
CA ASN A 116 3.58 8.04 5.58
C ASN A 116 3.62 6.73 6.39
N HIS A 117 3.09 5.65 5.81
CA HIS A 117 2.99 4.35 6.46
C HIS A 117 4.36 3.69 6.66
N GLU A 118 5.23 3.72 5.65
CA GLU A 118 6.60 3.19 5.75
C GLU A 118 7.35 3.81 6.94
N ALA A 119 7.26 5.13 7.11
CA ALA A 119 7.88 5.84 8.21
C ALA A 119 7.32 5.33 9.55
N HIS A 120 6.00 5.27 9.72
CA HIS A 120 5.37 4.77 10.96
C HIS A 120 5.66 3.29 11.23
N TYR A 121 5.96 2.52 10.19
CA TYR A 121 6.31 1.10 10.30
C TYR A 121 7.78 0.89 10.66
N THR A 122 8.70 1.63 10.04
CA THR A 122 10.16 1.36 10.08
C THR A 122 10.94 2.26 11.02
N ASP A 123 10.52 3.52 11.20
CA ASP A 123 11.32 4.50 11.94
C ASP A 123 11.08 4.34 13.44
N ALA A 124 12.17 4.06 14.15
CA ALA A 124 12.17 3.82 15.59
C ALA A 124 11.56 4.98 16.40
N LYS A 125 11.56 6.22 15.87
CA LYS A 125 10.98 7.37 16.56
C LYS A 125 9.47 7.28 16.77
N TYR A 126 8.77 6.43 16.01
CA TYR A 126 7.33 6.21 16.17
C TYR A 126 7.01 5.08 17.16
N GLY A 127 8.00 4.29 17.60
CA GLY A 127 7.82 3.28 18.63
C GLY A 127 6.98 2.06 18.22
N ILE A 128 6.65 1.91 16.93
CA ILE A 128 5.83 0.81 16.41
C ILE A 128 6.70 -0.37 15.94
N SER A 129 7.95 -0.14 15.53
CA SER A 129 8.96 -1.18 15.26
C SER A 129 8.44 -2.36 14.42
N GLY A 130 7.77 -2.06 13.30
CA GLY A 130 7.22 -3.07 12.39
C GLY A 130 5.93 -3.74 12.84
N GLN A 131 5.30 -3.28 13.93
CA GLN A 131 4.05 -3.88 14.42
C GLN A 131 2.84 -3.31 13.68
N CYS A 132 2.06 -4.18 13.04
CA CYS A 132 0.80 -3.75 12.39
C CYS A 132 -0.37 -3.64 13.39
N VAL A 133 -0.33 -4.38 14.50
CA VAL A 133 -1.46 -4.53 15.46
C VAL A 133 -1.96 -3.21 16.05
N PRO A 134 -1.12 -2.21 16.37
CA PRO A 134 -1.59 -0.93 16.91
C PRO A 134 -2.56 -0.18 15.97
N CYS A 135 -2.48 -0.41 14.65
CA CYS A 135 -3.32 0.25 13.66
C CYS A 135 -4.33 -0.71 12.99
N HIS A 136 -3.95 -1.98 12.80
CA HIS A 136 -4.67 -3.00 12.03
C HIS A 136 -4.96 -4.27 12.86
N GLY A 137 -5.34 -4.09 14.14
CA GLY A 137 -5.69 -5.17 15.05
C GLY A 137 -6.97 -5.92 14.66
N LYS A 138 -7.52 -6.71 15.60
CA LYS A 138 -8.82 -7.37 15.43
C LYS A 138 -9.91 -6.55 16.13
N GLY A 139 -11.06 -6.37 15.48
CA GLY A 139 -12.25 -5.78 16.08
C GLY A 139 -12.65 -4.42 15.49
N GLU A 140 -13.62 -3.78 16.11
CA GLU A 140 -14.03 -2.42 15.77
C GLU A 140 -12.98 -1.39 16.22
N GLY A 141 -12.91 -0.24 15.54
CA GLY A 141 -12.01 0.85 15.93
C GLY A 141 -10.56 0.68 15.48
N VAL A 142 -10.29 -0.17 14.48
CA VAL A 142 -8.99 -0.28 13.78
C VAL A 142 -9.12 0.02 12.29
N PHE A 143 -8.02 0.35 11.63
CA PHE A 143 -7.98 0.52 10.17
C PHE A 143 -8.12 -0.82 9.46
N THR A 144 -8.97 -0.86 8.45
CA THR A 144 -9.07 -1.97 7.50
C THR A 144 -7.78 -2.11 6.69
N ARG A 145 -7.58 -3.29 6.09
CA ARG A 145 -6.53 -3.52 5.09
C ARG A 145 -7.01 -3.20 3.65
N ALA A 146 -8.05 -2.40 3.57
CA ALA A 146 -8.58 -1.84 2.34
C ALA A 146 -8.54 -0.34 2.53
N PHE A 147 -7.90 0.35 1.60
CA PHE A 147 -7.84 1.80 1.55
C PHE A 147 -8.77 2.28 0.44
N ASP A 148 -9.62 3.24 0.82
CA ASP A 148 -10.60 3.88 -0.04
C ASP A 148 -10.59 5.37 0.30
N ASP A 149 -10.02 6.19 -0.58
CA ASP A 149 -9.89 7.64 -0.40
C ASP A 149 -11.26 8.35 -0.28
N ALA A 150 -12.34 7.74 -0.79
CA ALA A 150 -13.68 8.28 -0.71
C ALA A 150 -14.33 8.08 0.68
N VAL A 151 -13.77 7.18 1.51
CA VAL A 151 -14.31 6.87 2.84
C VAL A 151 -13.62 7.71 3.90
N SER A 152 -14.41 8.54 4.59
CA SER A 152 -13.87 9.31 5.71
C SER A 152 -13.49 8.40 6.88
N VAL A 153 -12.21 8.42 7.24
CA VAL A 153 -11.67 7.73 8.43
C VAL A 153 -11.53 8.65 9.64
N LYS A 154 -12.21 9.81 9.65
CA LYS A 154 -11.99 10.88 10.64
C LYS A 154 -12.00 10.38 12.08
N ASP A 155 -13.07 9.70 12.50
CA ASP A 155 -13.25 9.35 13.90
C ASP A 155 -12.25 8.27 14.32
N LEU A 156 -11.98 7.32 13.42
CA LEU A 156 -10.95 6.30 13.58
C LEU A 156 -9.55 6.90 13.69
N ALA A 157 -9.18 7.82 12.80
CA ALA A 157 -7.88 8.49 12.80
C ALA A 157 -7.69 9.35 14.05
N HIS A 158 -8.73 10.08 14.50
CA HIS A 158 -8.64 10.81 15.77
C HIS A 158 -8.54 9.86 16.97
N ASN A 159 -9.18 8.70 16.94
CA ASN A 159 -9.05 7.72 18.02
C ASN A 159 -7.65 7.09 18.05
N ILE A 160 -7.09 6.70 16.90
CA ILE A 160 -5.80 5.99 16.82
C ILE A 160 -4.63 6.96 16.85
N CYS A 161 -4.55 7.85 15.85
CA CYS A 161 -3.38 8.71 15.63
C CYS A 161 -3.20 9.68 16.81
N LYS A 162 -4.27 10.36 17.24
CA LYS A 162 -4.17 11.32 18.34
C LYS A 162 -3.82 10.62 19.65
N THR A 163 -4.44 9.48 19.96
CA THR A 163 -4.14 8.73 21.19
C THR A 163 -2.69 8.27 21.21
N CYS A 164 -2.19 7.71 20.11
CA CYS A 164 -0.78 7.31 19.99
C CYS A 164 0.14 8.52 20.17
N HIS A 165 -0.11 9.62 19.46
CA HIS A 165 0.70 10.83 19.55
C HIS A 165 0.71 11.44 20.96
N THR A 166 -0.46 11.51 21.62
CA THR A 166 -0.58 12.00 23.00
C THR A 166 0.15 11.08 23.98
N ASN A 167 0.02 9.76 23.84
CA ASN A 167 0.60 8.80 24.78
C ASN A 167 2.10 8.58 24.55
N SER A 168 2.63 8.93 23.37
CA SER A 168 4.04 8.76 23.03
C SER A 168 4.98 9.58 23.93
N GLY A 169 4.48 10.68 24.52
CA GLY A 169 5.30 11.66 25.23
C GLY A 169 6.31 12.40 24.34
N ASN A 170 6.29 12.16 23.01
CA ASN A 170 7.19 12.79 22.07
C ASN A 170 6.68 14.21 21.74
N PRO A 171 7.43 15.28 22.08
CA PRO A 171 6.99 16.66 21.83
C PRO A 171 6.87 16.99 20.33
N ALA A 172 7.48 16.20 19.45
CA ALA A 172 7.32 16.34 18.00
C ALA A 172 6.06 15.65 17.44
N ALA A 173 5.36 14.83 18.24
CA ALA A 173 4.16 14.15 17.80
C ALA A 173 2.99 15.15 17.65
N PRO A 174 2.36 15.26 16.48
CA PRO A 174 1.34 16.27 16.25
C PRO A 174 0.05 15.89 16.97
N THR A 175 -0.38 16.75 17.90
CA THR A 175 -1.60 16.54 18.73
C THR A 175 -2.65 17.63 18.55
N LEU A 176 -2.31 18.70 17.82
CA LEU A 176 -3.20 19.82 17.52
C LEU A 176 -3.83 19.65 16.14
N CYS A 177 -5.04 20.19 15.94
CA CYS A 177 -5.74 20.06 14.65
C CYS A 177 -4.88 20.59 13.49
N LYS A 178 -4.28 21.78 13.65
CA LYS A 178 -3.46 22.41 12.60
C LYS A 178 -2.07 21.79 12.44
N SER A 179 -1.63 20.91 13.33
CA SER A 179 -0.36 20.18 13.15
C SER A 179 -0.52 18.93 12.28
N CYS A 180 -1.76 18.45 12.08
CA CYS A 180 -2.05 17.34 11.18
C CYS A 180 -2.73 17.80 9.88
N HIS A 181 -3.68 18.74 9.97
CA HIS A 181 -4.48 19.20 8.84
C HIS A 181 -3.82 20.37 8.11
N VAL A 182 -3.36 20.13 6.88
CA VAL A 182 -2.75 21.11 5.99
C VAL A 182 -3.75 21.49 4.90
N LYS A 183 -3.92 22.80 4.65
CA LYS A 183 -4.80 23.33 3.61
C LYS A 183 -4.04 23.64 2.33
#